data_AF-A0A5C4UUH1-F1
#
_entry.id   AF-A0A5C4UUH1-F1
#
_cell.length_a   1.000
_cell.length_b   1.000
_cell.length_c   1.000
_cell.angle_alpha   90.00
_cell.angle_beta   90.00
_cell.angle_gamma   90.00
#
_symmetry.space_group_name_H-M   'P 1'
#
loop_
_entity.id
_entity.type
_entity.pdbx_description
1 polymer ?
#
loop_
_entity_poly.entity_id
_entity_poly.type
_entity_poly.pdbx_seq_one_letter_code
_entity_poly.pdbx_strand_id
1 'polypeptide(L)'
;MTESPACLADPHLRYPAQPPPEGPREVVILGSTGSIGTQAIDVVLRNPRLFRVTGLSAGGDRLELLAGQAHRLRVSAVAVARPEAADALRQALRAQYGVGAALPEVLAGPDAAAQLASRPCHTVLNGITGSIGLAPTLAAIAAGHLLALANKESLIVGGPLVTELAKPGQIIPVDSEHSALFQALLGGSRAEVDRLVVTASGGPFRGRSRAQLADVTPEDALAHPTWQMGPVITVNSATLVNKGLEVIEAHLLYGIPFDRIEVVVHPQSYVHSMVEFVDGSALLQASPPDMRLPIALALGWPDRVAGAAPSCDWTTAHTWEFLPLDTDAFPSVPLARRVGSLGGTAPAVFNAANEECVDAFLAGRLPFLGIVDTVERVVDELARGGAGTSLTLPDVLEAERVARRRARELVGGHPAGATRQEMTP
;
A
#
# COMPACT_ATOMS: atom_id res chain seq x y z
N MET A 1 -32.87 7.68 -4.47
CA MET A 1 -31.66 7.47 -5.30
C MET A 1 -30.49 7.60 -4.36
N THR A 2 -30.07 6.49 -3.73
CA THR A 2 -28.85 6.48 -2.91
C THR A 2 -27.69 6.57 -3.88
N GLU A 3 -27.01 7.71 -3.93
CA GLU A 3 -25.78 7.87 -4.71
C GLU A 3 -24.82 6.74 -4.29
N SER A 4 -24.61 5.76 -5.17
CA SER A 4 -23.55 4.79 -4.95
C SER A 4 -22.24 5.56 -4.85
N PRO A 5 -21.38 5.28 -3.86
CA PRO A 5 -20.10 5.96 -3.74
C PRO A 5 -19.34 5.86 -5.07
N ALA A 6 -18.68 6.96 -5.43
CA ALA A 6 -17.89 7.06 -6.65
C ALA A 6 -16.86 5.93 -6.69
N CYS A 7 -16.81 5.18 -7.79
CA CYS A 7 -15.78 4.17 -8.00
C CYS A 7 -14.52 4.87 -8.47
N LEU A 8 -13.44 4.76 -7.70
CA LEU A 8 -12.15 5.38 -8.02
C LEU A 8 -11.39 4.60 -9.08
N ALA A 9 -11.45 3.27 -8.99
CA ALA A 9 -10.74 2.34 -9.86
C ALA A 9 -11.73 1.44 -10.62
N ASP A 10 -12.34 1.98 -11.66
CA ASP A 10 -13.17 1.24 -12.60
C ASP A 10 -12.35 0.86 -13.84
N PRO A 11 -12.13 -0.45 -14.13
CA PRO A 11 -11.33 -0.89 -15.27
C PRO A 11 -12.02 -0.70 -16.62
N HIS A 12 -13.27 -0.26 -16.65
CA HIS A 12 -13.95 0.13 -17.89
C HIS A 12 -13.72 1.61 -18.23
N LEU A 13 -13.14 2.37 -17.31
CA LEU A 13 -12.83 3.79 -17.49
C LEU A 13 -11.35 4.01 -17.81
N ARG A 14 -11.08 5.04 -18.62
CA ARG A 14 -9.73 5.45 -19.02
C ARG A 14 -9.47 6.88 -18.56
N TYR A 15 -8.29 7.10 -18.02
CA TYR A 15 -7.85 8.41 -17.58
C TYR A 15 -6.39 8.69 -17.99
N PRO A 16 -6.07 9.86 -18.57
CA PRO A 16 -7.04 10.76 -19.21
C PRO A 16 -7.82 10.01 -20.31
N ALA A 17 -9.02 10.48 -20.65
CA ALA A 17 -9.81 9.84 -21.71
C ALA A 17 -9.15 9.94 -23.10
N GLN A 18 -8.20 10.86 -23.25
CA GLN A 18 -7.41 11.02 -24.47
C GLN A 18 -6.37 9.90 -24.58
N PRO A 19 -6.08 9.42 -25.80
CA PRO A 19 -5.01 8.46 -26.01
C PRO A 19 -3.68 9.04 -25.51
N PRO A 20 -2.77 8.20 -24.98
CA PRO A 20 -1.45 8.67 -24.57
C PRO A 20 -0.73 9.29 -25.78
N PRO A 21 0.11 10.32 -25.55
CA PRO A 21 0.87 10.97 -26.62
C PRO A 21 1.73 9.96 -27.40
N GLU A 22 2.05 10.27 -28.66
CA GLU A 22 2.98 9.48 -29.44
C GLU A 22 4.36 9.46 -28.74
N GLY A 23 4.79 8.26 -28.32
CA GLY A 23 6.06 8.05 -27.63
C GLY A 23 5.92 7.42 -26.24
N PRO A 24 7.02 7.34 -25.48
CA PRO A 24 7.00 6.74 -24.15
C PRO A 24 6.23 7.64 -23.16
N ARG A 25 5.41 7.02 -22.32
CA ARG A 25 4.69 7.70 -21.24
C ARG A 25 5.68 8.22 -20.22
N GLU A 26 5.51 9.48 -19.84
CA GLU A 26 6.33 10.10 -18.80
C GLU A 26 5.86 9.67 -17.41
N VAL A 27 6.79 9.14 -16.62
CA VAL A 27 6.50 8.57 -15.31
C VAL A 27 7.33 9.25 -14.23
N VAL A 28 6.69 9.62 -13.13
CA VAL A 28 7.36 9.98 -11.86
C VAL A 28 7.24 8.79 -10.92
N ILE A 29 8.35 8.37 -10.30
CA ILE A 29 8.38 7.26 -9.33
C ILE A 29 8.69 7.82 -7.95
N LEU A 30 7.71 7.76 -7.06
CA LEU A 30 7.86 8.15 -5.66
C LEU A 30 8.25 6.93 -4.81
N GLY A 31 9.26 7.08 -3.96
CA GLY A 31 9.79 5.94 -3.19
C GLY A 31 10.66 4.99 -4.01
N SER A 32 11.41 5.54 -4.98
CA SER A 32 12.26 4.82 -5.96
C SER A 32 13.28 3.82 -5.39
N THR A 33 13.74 4.04 -4.16
CA THR A 33 14.69 3.14 -3.49
C THR A 33 14.01 2.01 -2.72
N GLY A 34 12.71 2.10 -2.48
CA GLY A 34 11.89 1.05 -1.83
C GLY A 34 11.63 -0.15 -2.73
N SER A 35 10.97 -1.18 -2.18
CA SER A 35 10.69 -2.43 -2.91
C SER A 35 9.86 -2.20 -4.19
N ILE A 36 8.80 -1.39 -4.10
CA ILE A 36 7.98 -1.04 -5.27
C ILE A 36 8.80 -0.22 -6.28
N GLY A 37 9.53 0.78 -5.79
CA GLY A 37 10.33 1.67 -6.64
C GLY A 37 11.41 0.95 -7.44
N THR A 38 12.17 0.05 -6.83
CA THR A 38 13.23 -0.71 -7.52
C THR A 38 12.65 -1.67 -8.55
N GLN A 39 11.52 -2.31 -8.27
CA GLN A 39 10.81 -3.18 -9.21
C GLN A 39 10.18 -2.40 -10.37
N ALA A 40 9.62 -1.21 -10.11
CA ALA A 40 9.14 -0.32 -11.15
C ALA A 40 10.27 0.16 -12.06
N ILE A 41 11.43 0.45 -11.50
CA ILE A 41 12.63 0.79 -12.27
C ILE A 41 13.05 -0.38 -13.18
N ASP A 42 12.99 -1.62 -12.70
CA ASP A 42 13.22 -2.81 -13.54
C ASP A 42 12.19 -2.92 -14.69
N VAL A 43 10.91 -2.69 -14.41
CA VAL A 43 9.84 -2.68 -15.45
C VAL A 43 10.11 -1.64 -16.53
N VAL A 44 10.39 -0.38 -16.15
CA VAL A 44 10.57 0.70 -17.14
C VAL A 44 11.87 0.54 -17.95
N LEU A 45 12.93 0.03 -17.33
CA LEU A 45 14.21 -0.22 -18.03
C LEU A 45 14.12 -1.35 -19.05
N ARG A 46 13.26 -2.35 -18.82
CA ARG A 46 12.95 -3.40 -19.81
C ARG A 46 12.06 -2.90 -20.94
N ASN A 47 11.39 -1.77 -20.76
CA ASN A 47 10.37 -1.24 -21.66
C ASN A 47 10.60 0.23 -22.06
N PRO A 48 11.80 0.62 -22.57
CA PRO A 48 12.15 2.02 -22.83
C PRO A 48 11.33 2.67 -23.95
N ARG A 49 10.67 1.87 -24.80
CA ARG A 49 9.73 2.37 -25.82
C ARG A 49 8.37 2.77 -25.23
N LEU A 50 8.01 2.23 -24.07
CA LEU A 50 6.72 2.46 -23.42
C LEU A 50 6.82 3.53 -22.33
N PHE A 51 7.96 3.64 -21.65
CA PHE A 51 8.10 4.48 -20.45
C PHE A 51 9.37 5.32 -20.46
N ARG A 52 9.24 6.54 -19.98
CA ARG A 52 10.34 7.48 -19.74
C ARG A 52 10.20 8.06 -18.34
N VAL A 53 11.14 7.76 -17.45
CA VAL A 53 11.09 8.30 -16.08
C VAL A 53 11.64 9.73 -16.08
N THR A 54 10.87 10.68 -15.54
CA THR A 54 11.24 12.11 -15.50
C THR A 54 11.66 12.57 -14.10
N GLY A 55 11.20 11.86 -13.07
CA GLY A 55 11.48 12.19 -11.67
C GLY A 55 11.52 10.98 -10.74
N LEU A 56 12.41 11.02 -9.74
CA LEU A 56 12.50 10.03 -8.66
C LEU A 56 12.42 10.71 -7.29
N SER A 57 11.73 10.11 -6.33
CA SER A 57 11.85 10.50 -4.92
C SER A 57 12.34 9.37 -4.02
N ALA A 58 12.92 9.71 -2.88
CA ALA A 58 13.26 8.78 -1.80
C ALA A 58 13.27 9.46 -0.41
N GLY A 59 13.33 8.66 0.65
CA GLY A 59 13.39 9.18 2.03
C GLY A 59 14.66 9.96 2.36
N GLY A 60 15.82 9.51 1.86
CA GLY A 60 17.13 10.14 2.10
C GLY A 60 18.21 9.18 2.61
N ASP A 61 17.86 7.92 2.87
CA ASP A 61 18.75 6.97 3.56
C ASP A 61 19.68 6.21 2.60
N ARG A 62 19.34 6.17 1.31
CA ARG A 62 20.03 5.39 0.26
C ARG A 62 20.41 6.27 -0.93
N LEU A 63 21.21 7.30 -0.67
CA LEU A 63 21.53 8.35 -1.63
C LEU A 63 22.34 7.86 -2.84
N GLU A 64 23.27 6.93 -2.63
CA GLU A 64 24.05 6.33 -3.72
C GLU A 64 23.17 5.55 -4.70
N LEU A 65 22.24 4.75 -4.17
CA LEU A 65 21.26 4.04 -4.99
C LEU A 65 20.39 5.02 -5.77
N LEU A 66 19.88 6.06 -5.11
CA LEU A 66 19.07 7.10 -5.75
C LEU A 66 19.83 7.80 -6.88
N ALA A 67 21.09 8.19 -6.64
CA ALA A 67 21.94 8.82 -7.65
C ALA A 67 22.23 7.89 -8.84
N GLY A 68 22.49 6.61 -8.57
CA GLY A 68 22.69 5.60 -9.61
C GLY A 68 21.43 5.35 -10.45
N GLN A 69 20.26 5.29 -9.81
CA GLN A 69 18.96 5.19 -10.49
C GLN A 69 18.71 6.43 -11.37
N ALA A 70 18.92 7.63 -10.83
CA ALA A 70 18.77 8.89 -11.54
C ALA A 70 19.68 8.95 -12.78
N HIS A 71 20.94 8.54 -12.64
CA HIS A 71 21.89 8.49 -13.74
C HIS A 71 21.48 7.50 -14.83
N ARG A 72 21.12 6.28 -14.44
CA ARG A 72 20.72 5.20 -15.37
C ARG A 72 19.48 5.58 -16.17
N LEU A 73 18.52 6.27 -15.54
CA LEU A 73 17.27 6.69 -16.16
C LEU A 73 17.34 8.09 -16.81
N ARG A 74 18.44 8.82 -16.61
CA ARG A 74 18.64 10.19 -17.09
C ARG A 74 17.48 11.12 -16.72
N VAL A 75 17.02 11.02 -15.48
CA VAL A 75 15.88 11.82 -14.99
C VAL A 75 16.24 13.30 -14.91
N SER A 76 15.24 14.16 -15.00
CA SER A 76 15.41 15.62 -14.89
C SER A 76 15.39 16.13 -13.45
N ALA A 77 14.78 15.38 -12.52
CA ALA A 77 14.62 15.82 -11.14
C ALA A 77 14.70 14.66 -10.15
N VAL A 78 15.22 14.96 -8.96
CA VAL A 78 15.31 14.04 -7.83
C VAL A 78 14.82 14.75 -6.57
N ALA A 79 13.97 14.10 -5.78
CA ALA A 79 13.45 14.61 -4.52
C ALA A 79 13.89 13.75 -3.33
N VAL A 80 14.29 14.39 -2.23
CA VAL A 80 14.56 13.71 -0.95
C VAL A 80 13.73 14.31 0.18
N ALA A 81 13.13 13.46 1.01
CA ALA A 81 12.27 13.91 2.10
C ALA A 81 13.07 14.63 3.21
N ARG A 82 14.31 14.21 3.46
CA ARG A 82 15.22 14.79 4.46
C ARG A 82 16.00 15.98 3.91
N PRO A 83 15.77 17.23 4.39
CA PRO A 83 16.51 18.41 3.94
C PRO A 83 18.04 18.26 4.06
N GLU A 84 18.50 17.67 5.16
CA GLU A 84 19.91 17.46 5.48
C GLU A 84 20.61 16.50 4.51
N ALA A 85 19.86 15.68 3.78
CA ALA A 85 20.41 14.76 2.79
C ALA A 85 20.73 15.42 1.44
N ALA A 86 20.31 16.67 1.21
CA ALA A 86 20.39 17.32 -0.10
C ALA A 86 21.82 17.48 -0.61
N ASP A 87 22.76 17.90 0.25
CA ASP A 87 24.15 18.13 -0.17
C ASP A 87 24.89 16.81 -0.44
N ALA A 88 24.66 15.80 0.40
CA ALA A 88 25.18 14.46 0.17
C ALA A 88 24.63 13.85 -1.14
N LEU A 89 23.34 14.09 -1.45
CA LEU A 89 22.76 13.67 -2.72
C LEU A 89 23.42 14.38 -3.91
N ARG A 90 23.65 15.69 -3.84
CA ARG A 90 24.35 16.44 -4.91
C ARG A 90 25.76 15.90 -5.14
N GLN A 91 26.47 15.52 -4.08
CA GLN A 91 27.79 14.90 -4.19
C GLN A 91 27.70 13.52 -4.87
N ALA A 92 26.76 12.67 -4.45
CA ALA A 92 26.53 11.36 -5.07
C ALA A 92 26.16 11.48 -6.56
N LEU A 93 25.32 12.45 -6.93
CA LEU A 93 24.97 12.74 -8.33
C LEU A 93 26.19 13.18 -9.14
N ARG A 94 27.04 14.07 -8.62
CA ARG A 94 28.29 14.47 -9.30
C ARG A 94 29.23 13.28 -9.53
N ALA A 95 29.33 12.40 -8.55
CA ALA A 95 30.16 11.20 -8.66
C ALA A 95 29.66 10.26 -9.78
N GLN A 96 28.35 10.12 -9.96
CA GLN A 96 27.75 9.28 -11.02
C GLN A 96 27.81 9.92 -12.41
N TYR A 97 27.56 11.23 -12.52
CA TYR A 97 27.44 11.91 -13.82
C TYR A 97 28.79 12.42 -14.37
N GLY A 98 29.79 12.61 -13.50
CA GLY A 98 31.08 13.17 -13.88
C GLY A 98 31.10 14.71 -13.88
N VAL A 99 32.32 15.26 -13.99
CA VAL A 99 32.55 16.71 -13.95
C VAL A 99 32.00 17.38 -15.21
N GLY A 100 31.24 18.46 -15.05
CA GLY A 100 30.70 19.27 -16.15
C GLY A 100 29.40 18.74 -16.78
N ALA A 101 28.92 17.56 -16.36
CA ALA A 101 27.63 17.05 -16.81
C ALA A 101 26.45 17.82 -16.18
N ALA A 102 25.37 17.99 -16.95
CA ALA A 102 24.12 18.51 -16.42
C ALA A 102 23.54 17.52 -15.40
N LEU A 103 23.35 17.99 -14.17
CA LEU A 103 22.77 17.20 -13.08
C LEU A 103 21.25 17.40 -13.05
N PRO A 104 20.48 16.41 -12.57
CA PRO A 104 19.07 16.62 -12.28
C PRO A 104 18.90 17.70 -11.21
N GLU A 105 17.78 18.40 -11.27
CA GLU A 105 17.35 19.30 -10.21
C GLU A 105 17.14 18.52 -8.91
N VAL A 106 17.58 19.09 -7.77
CA VAL A 106 17.42 18.46 -6.45
C VAL A 106 16.40 19.24 -5.63
N LEU A 107 15.26 18.60 -5.37
CA LEU A 107 14.24 19.04 -4.39
C LEU A 107 14.53 18.39 -3.04
N ALA A 108 14.35 19.13 -1.95
CA ALA A 108 14.60 18.60 -0.62
C ALA A 108 13.58 19.12 0.40
N GLY A 109 13.19 18.25 1.32
CA GLY A 109 12.28 18.55 2.42
C GLY A 109 10.96 17.78 2.38
N PRO A 110 10.11 17.98 3.40
CA PRO A 110 8.90 17.18 3.58
C PRO A 110 7.93 17.26 2.39
N ASP A 111 7.87 18.42 1.72
CA ASP A 111 7.00 18.63 0.56
C ASP A 111 7.64 18.25 -0.78
N ALA A 112 8.91 17.83 -0.79
CA ALA A 112 9.65 17.61 -2.03
C ALA A 112 9.01 16.51 -2.91
N ALA A 113 8.47 15.46 -2.29
CA ALA A 113 7.75 14.42 -3.01
C ALA A 113 6.45 14.94 -3.64
N ALA A 114 5.70 15.81 -2.94
CA ALA A 114 4.47 16.40 -3.46
C ALA A 114 4.75 17.40 -4.59
N GLN A 115 5.80 18.22 -4.46
CA GLN A 115 6.28 19.10 -5.53
C GLN A 115 6.74 18.34 -6.77
N LEU A 116 7.37 17.17 -6.58
CA LEU A 116 7.76 16.32 -7.69
C LEU A 116 6.54 15.66 -8.36
N ALA A 117 5.57 15.22 -7.55
CA ALA A 117 4.35 14.55 -8.00
C ALA A 117 3.41 15.45 -8.81
N SER A 118 3.49 16.77 -8.64
CA SER A 118 2.70 17.75 -9.41
C SER A 118 3.38 18.20 -10.71
N ARG A 119 4.60 17.73 -11.00
CA ARG A 119 5.27 18.08 -12.26
C ARG A 119 4.60 17.40 -13.45
N PRO A 120 4.57 18.05 -14.62
CA PRO A 120 4.00 17.46 -15.83
C PRO A 120 4.56 16.06 -16.08
N CYS A 121 3.65 15.09 -16.08
CA CYS A 121 3.90 13.71 -16.46
C CYS A 121 2.56 13.05 -16.84
N HIS A 122 2.61 11.83 -17.36
CA HIS A 122 1.40 11.03 -17.59
C HIS A 122 0.99 10.29 -16.32
N THR A 123 1.94 9.59 -15.68
CA THR A 123 1.67 8.74 -14.52
C THR A 123 2.59 9.07 -13.35
N VAL A 124 2.02 9.13 -12.15
CA VAL A 124 2.77 9.09 -10.90
C VAL A 124 2.58 7.72 -10.28
N LEU A 125 3.68 6.99 -10.07
CA LEU A 125 3.69 5.80 -9.23
C LEU A 125 3.99 6.20 -7.79
N ASN A 126 3.03 6.04 -6.90
CA ASN A 126 3.24 6.24 -5.47
C ASN A 126 3.59 4.93 -4.76
N GLY A 127 4.89 4.69 -4.57
CA GLY A 127 5.46 3.57 -3.81
C GLY A 127 6.09 3.98 -2.47
N ILE A 128 5.68 5.13 -1.91
CA ILE A 128 6.07 5.55 -0.55
C ILE A 128 5.38 4.64 0.47
N THR A 129 6.04 4.33 1.59
CA THR A 129 5.45 3.53 2.68
C THR A 129 4.82 4.45 3.74
N GLY A 130 3.68 4.03 4.32
CA GLY A 130 3.00 4.75 5.39
C GLY A 130 2.17 5.95 4.90
N SER A 131 1.55 6.66 5.84
CA SER A 131 0.61 7.77 5.58
C SER A 131 1.26 9.02 4.95
N ILE A 132 2.58 9.17 5.06
CA ILE A 132 3.33 10.31 4.48
C ILE A 132 3.20 10.41 2.95
N GLY A 133 2.78 9.33 2.28
CA GLY A 133 2.45 9.34 0.86
C GLY A 133 1.18 10.11 0.50
N LEU A 134 0.35 10.53 1.48
CA LEU A 134 -0.95 11.16 1.21
C LEU A 134 -0.78 12.52 0.51
N ALA A 135 0.11 13.38 1.00
CA ALA A 135 0.36 14.68 0.37
C ALA A 135 0.77 14.56 -1.12
N PRO A 136 1.75 13.71 -1.50
CA PRO A 136 2.05 13.51 -2.91
C PRO A 136 0.94 12.81 -3.71
N THR A 137 0.15 11.92 -3.09
CA THR A 137 -1.06 11.34 -3.71
C THR A 137 -2.02 12.45 -4.13
N LEU A 138 -2.37 13.35 -3.20
CA LEU A 138 -3.27 14.46 -3.48
C LEU A 138 -2.70 15.42 -4.54
N ALA A 139 -1.39 15.70 -4.48
CA ALA A 139 -0.72 16.55 -5.46
C ALA A 139 -0.76 15.95 -6.88
N ALA A 140 -0.54 14.65 -7.02
CA ALA A 140 -0.61 13.95 -8.32
C ALA A 140 -2.02 13.99 -8.91
N ILE A 141 -3.04 13.72 -8.08
CA ILE A 141 -4.45 13.72 -8.50
C ILE A 141 -4.88 15.13 -8.90
N ALA A 142 -4.55 16.14 -8.08
CA ALA A 142 -4.89 17.55 -8.34
C ALA A 142 -4.25 18.07 -9.63
N ALA A 143 -3.01 17.65 -9.93
CA ALA A 143 -2.32 17.98 -11.17
C ALA A 143 -2.89 17.22 -12.40
N GLY A 144 -3.85 16.32 -12.18
CA GLY A 144 -4.57 15.62 -13.24
C GLY A 144 -3.80 14.44 -13.84
N HIS A 145 -2.81 13.89 -13.14
CA HIS A 145 -2.05 12.72 -13.58
C HIS A 145 -2.80 11.42 -13.27
N LEU A 146 -2.49 10.36 -14.03
CA LEU A 146 -2.87 9.01 -13.63
C LEU A 146 -2.06 8.63 -12.39
N LEU A 147 -2.73 8.12 -11.36
CA LEU A 147 -2.07 7.65 -10.15
C LEU A 147 -2.00 6.12 -10.17
N ALA A 148 -0.80 5.59 -10.34
CA ALA A 148 -0.51 4.19 -10.04
C ALA A 148 -0.25 4.08 -8.53
N LEU A 149 -1.22 3.56 -7.78
CA LEU A 149 -1.22 3.62 -6.32
C LEU A 149 -0.78 2.29 -5.69
N ALA A 150 0.43 2.25 -5.14
CA ALA A 150 0.92 1.13 -4.34
C ALA A 150 0.84 1.39 -2.82
N ASN A 151 0.80 2.66 -2.43
CA ASN A 151 0.70 3.08 -1.04
C ASN A 151 -0.75 3.07 -0.57
N LYS A 152 -1.22 1.92 -0.07
CA LYS A 152 -2.58 1.74 0.47
C LYS A 152 -2.90 2.72 1.60
N GLU A 153 -1.93 3.02 2.45
CA GLU A 153 -2.11 3.87 3.62
C GLU A 153 -2.58 5.28 3.24
N SER A 154 -2.09 5.84 2.12
CA SER A 154 -2.60 7.11 1.59
C SER A 154 -4.10 7.09 1.37
N LEU A 155 -4.60 6.06 0.69
CA LEU A 155 -6.04 5.95 0.39
C LEU A 155 -6.84 5.70 1.66
N ILE A 156 -6.32 4.87 2.56
CA ILE A 156 -7.03 4.51 3.79
C ILE A 156 -7.17 5.71 4.73
N VAL A 157 -6.08 6.41 5.03
CA VAL A 157 -6.10 7.56 5.97
C VAL A 157 -6.71 8.81 5.34
N GLY A 158 -6.60 8.96 4.01
CA GLY A 158 -7.11 10.09 3.25
C GLY A 158 -8.38 9.79 2.47
N GLY A 159 -9.12 8.72 2.77
CA GLY A 159 -10.22 8.20 1.95
C GLY A 159 -11.18 9.28 1.43
N PRO A 160 -11.79 10.11 2.30
CA PRO A 160 -12.66 11.20 1.86
C PRO A 160 -11.95 12.24 0.97
N LEU A 161 -10.71 12.62 1.31
CA LEU A 161 -9.91 13.59 0.54
C LEU A 161 -9.60 13.08 -0.87
N VAL A 162 -9.18 11.83 -0.97
CA VAL A 162 -8.84 11.20 -2.26
C VAL A 162 -10.10 11.00 -3.08
N THR A 163 -11.20 10.56 -2.45
CA THR A 163 -12.48 10.30 -3.14
C THR A 163 -13.11 11.57 -3.68
N GLU A 164 -13.04 12.68 -2.93
CA GLU A 164 -13.57 13.98 -3.36
C GLU A 164 -12.76 14.58 -4.51
N LEU A 165 -11.44 14.37 -4.52
CA LEU A 165 -10.52 14.97 -5.48
C LEU A 165 -10.37 14.16 -6.78
N ALA A 166 -10.40 12.83 -6.70
CA ALA A 166 -10.10 11.95 -7.82
C ALA A 166 -11.24 11.87 -8.84
N LYS A 167 -10.87 11.89 -10.12
CA LYS A 167 -11.79 11.62 -11.22
C LYS A 167 -11.95 10.11 -11.43
N PRO A 168 -13.10 9.63 -11.91
CA PRO A 168 -13.29 8.21 -12.23
C PRO A 168 -12.21 7.68 -13.19
N GLY A 169 -11.62 6.53 -12.85
CA GLY A 169 -10.55 5.88 -13.63
C GLY A 169 -9.16 6.51 -13.48
N GLN A 170 -9.01 7.57 -12.68
CA GLN A 170 -7.73 8.25 -12.46
C GLN A 170 -6.75 7.44 -11.60
N ILE A 171 -7.24 6.50 -10.80
CA ILE A 171 -6.44 5.68 -9.90
C ILE A 171 -6.40 4.25 -10.44
N ILE A 172 -5.19 3.72 -10.64
CA ILE A 172 -4.96 2.31 -10.96
C ILE A 172 -4.25 1.65 -9.78
N PRO A 173 -4.85 0.62 -9.17
CA PRO A 173 -4.25 -0.06 -8.02
C PRO A 173 -3.02 -0.87 -8.42
N VAL A 174 -1.97 -0.75 -7.62
CA VAL A 174 -0.72 -1.53 -7.73
C VAL A 174 -0.62 -2.60 -6.65
N ASP A 175 -1.35 -2.46 -5.54
CA ASP A 175 -1.44 -3.55 -4.56
C ASP A 175 -1.99 -4.83 -5.23
N SER A 176 -1.45 -5.99 -4.88
CA SER A 176 -1.56 -7.20 -5.71
C SER A 176 -3.01 -7.69 -5.80
N GLU A 177 -3.69 -7.68 -4.65
CA GLU A 177 -5.08 -8.06 -4.47
C GLU A 177 -6.00 -7.12 -5.25
N HIS A 178 -5.76 -5.81 -5.14
CA HIS A 178 -6.60 -4.83 -5.82
C HIS A 178 -6.31 -4.82 -7.32
N SER A 179 -5.07 -4.97 -7.76
CA SER A 179 -4.75 -5.16 -9.18
C SER A 179 -5.43 -6.40 -9.76
N ALA A 180 -5.56 -7.46 -8.97
CA ALA A 180 -6.28 -8.67 -9.33
C ALA A 180 -7.80 -8.43 -9.43
N LEU A 181 -8.41 -7.75 -8.44
CA LEU A 181 -9.81 -7.34 -8.49
C LEU A 181 -10.08 -6.44 -9.71
N PHE A 182 -9.23 -5.45 -9.95
CA PHE A 182 -9.33 -4.54 -11.09
C PHE A 182 -9.32 -5.28 -12.43
N GLN A 183 -8.48 -6.32 -12.57
CA GLN A 183 -8.48 -7.16 -13.76
C GLN A 183 -9.71 -8.07 -13.86
N ALA A 184 -10.17 -8.66 -12.75
CA ALA A 184 -11.34 -9.54 -12.74
C ALA A 184 -12.65 -8.78 -13.02
N LEU A 185 -12.74 -7.53 -12.57
CA LEU A 185 -13.85 -6.62 -12.82
C LEU A 185 -14.05 -6.28 -14.32
N LEU A 186 -13.06 -6.54 -15.19
CA LEU A 186 -13.26 -6.45 -16.65
C LEU A 186 -14.25 -7.48 -17.20
N GLY A 187 -14.50 -8.57 -16.47
CA GLY A 187 -15.37 -9.66 -16.94
C GLY A 187 -16.86 -9.45 -16.71
N GLY A 188 -17.27 -8.30 -16.18
CA GLY A 188 -18.67 -7.92 -16.03
C GLY A 188 -18.85 -6.43 -15.72
N SER A 189 -20.09 -6.00 -15.55
CA SER A 189 -20.44 -4.65 -15.13
C SER A 189 -20.53 -4.54 -13.61
N ARG A 190 -20.44 -3.31 -13.09
CA ARG A 190 -20.56 -3.04 -11.65
C ARG A 190 -21.87 -3.55 -11.04
N ALA A 191 -22.96 -3.54 -11.80
CA ALA A 191 -24.27 -4.00 -11.32
C ALA A 191 -24.35 -5.53 -11.19
N GLU A 192 -23.49 -6.26 -11.90
CA GLU A 192 -23.43 -7.72 -11.89
C GLU A 192 -22.50 -8.25 -10.80
N VAL A 193 -21.66 -7.41 -10.20
CA VAL A 193 -20.82 -7.82 -9.06
C VAL A 193 -21.74 -8.16 -7.89
N ASP A 194 -21.56 -9.34 -7.30
CA ASP A 194 -22.16 -9.74 -6.02
C ASP A 194 -21.19 -9.52 -4.87
N ARG A 195 -19.95 -9.97 -4.99
CA ARG A 195 -18.96 -9.90 -3.91
C ARG A 195 -17.54 -9.75 -4.43
N LEU A 196 -16.71 -9.02 -3.70
CA LEU A 196 -15.25 -9.04 -3.88
C LEU A 196 -14.66 -10.04 -2.88
N VAL A 197 -13.75 -10.90 -3.35
CA VAL A 197 -13.05 -11.85 -2.49
C VAL A 197 -11.56 -11.50 -2.48
N VAL A 198 -11.09 -10.99 -1.34
CA VAL A 198 -9.71 -10.54 -1.13
C VAL A 198 -8.93 -11.69 -0.49
N THR A 199 -7.98 -12.26 -1.23
CA THR A 199 -7.19 -13.40 -0.74
C THR A 199 -6.05 -12.94 0.17
N ALA A 200 -5.75 -13.66 1.25
CA ALA A 200 -4.60 -13.42 2.13
C ALA A 200 -3.64 -14.62 2.14
N SER A 201 -2.33 -14.39 2.33
CA SER A 201 -1.39 -15.51 2.56
C SER A 201 -1.67 -16.27 3.87
N GLY A 202 -2.29 -15.59 4.85
CA GLY A 202 -2.49 -16.07 6.21
C GLY A 202 -1.30 -15.81 7.16
N GLY A 203 -0.19 -15.27 6.64
CA GLY A 203 1.03 -15.00 7.42
C GLY A 203 1.73 -16.24 7.98
N PRO A 204 2.83 -16.06 8.74
CA PRO A 204 3.60 -17.16 9.33
C PRO A 204 2.84 -17.95 10.42
N PHE A 205 1.75 -17.41 10.95
CA PHE A 205 1.02 -17.99 12.07
C PHE A 205 -0.33 -18.61 11.71
N ARG A 206 -0.60 -18.76 10.42
CA ARG A 206 -1.78 -19.46 9.92
C ARG A 206 -1.97 -20.82 10.62
N GLY A 207 -3.17 -21.05 11.15
CA GLY A 207 -3.54 -22.29 11.85
C GLY A 207 -3.12 -22.34 13.33
N ARG A 208 -2.44 -21.31 13.86
CA ARG A 208 -2.21 -21.17 15.30
C ARG A 208 -3.44 -20.56 15.97
N SER A 209 -3.80 -21.09 17.14
CA SER A 209 -4.84 -20.49 17.98
C SER A 209 -4.33 -19.22 18.67
N ARG A 210 -5.24 -18.37 19.14
CA ARG A 210 -4.89 -17.14 19.89
C ARG A 210 -3.93 -17.42 21.06
N ALA A 211 -4.12 -18.51 21.80
CA ALA A 211 -3.25 -18.88 22.92
C ALA A 211 -1.81 -19.19 22.48
N GLN A 212 -1.63 -19.80 21.30
CA GLN A 212 -0.31 -20.11 20.74
C GLN A 212 0.44 -18.88 20.20
N LEU A 213 -0.23 -17.72 20.13
CA LEU A 213 0.35 -16.46 19.69
C LEU A 213 0.93 -15.62 20.86
N ALA A 214 0.72 -16.05 22.11
CA ALA A 214 1.11 -15.27 23.29
C ALA A 214 2.62 -15.04 23.39
N ASP A 215 3.43 -16.05 23.01
CA ASP A 215 4.88 -16.04 23.14
C ASP A 215 5.61 -15.81 21.80
N VAL A 216 4.88 -15.35 20.77
CA VAL A 216 5.46 -15.06 19.45
C VAL A 216 6.48 -13.92 19.56
N THR A 217 7.64 -14.12 18.96
CA THR A 217 8.74 -13.16 18.92
C THR A 217 8.76 -12.35 17.62
N PRO A 218 9.48 -11.21 17.56
CA PRO A 218 9.74 -10.50 16.32
C PRO A 218 10.39 -11.36 15.24
N GLU A 219 11.31 -12.25 15.65
CA GLU A 219 12.01 -13.16 14.74
C GLU A 219 11.02 -14.14 14.07
N ASP A 220 10.07 -14.69 14.86
CA ASP A 220 9.00 -15.54 14.33
C ASP A 220 8.11 -14.79 13.34
N ALA A 221 7.77 -13.53 13.64
CA ALA A 221 6.89 -12.73 12.80
C ALA A 221 7.55 -12.33 11.47
N LEU A 222 8.87 -12.11 11.48
CA LEU A 222 9.64 -11.73 10.29
C LEU A 222 9.92 -12.90 9.33
N ALA A 223 9.69 -14.15 9.76
CA ALA A 223 9.87 -15.36 8.95
C ALA A 223 8.67 -15.61 8.00
N HIS A 224 8.38 -14.66 7.10
CA HIS A 224 7.24 -14.76 6.19
C HIS A 224 7.41 -15.90 5.15
N PRO A 225 6.39 -16.75 4.92
CA PRO A 225 6.52 -17.96 4.09
C PRO A 225 6.64 -17.70 2.57
N THR A 226 6.03 -16.62 2.07
CA THR A 226 5.90 -16.37 0.62
C THR A 226 6.70 -15.16 0.13
N TRP A 227 6.53 -14.01 0.79
CA TRP A 227 7.06 -12.73 0.35
C TRP A 227 8.29 -12.28 1.15
N GLN A 228 9.24 -11.66 0.46
CA GLN A 228 10.32 -10.89 1.09
C GLN A 228 9.93 -9.41 1.13
N MET A 229 9.64 -8.90 2.32
CA MET A 229 9.09 -7.56 2.50
C MET A 229 9.77 -6.80 3.65
N GLY A 230 9.47 -5.51 3.78
CA GLY A 230 9.94 -4.72 4.91
C GLY A 230 9.32 -5.18 6.25
N PRO A 231 9.95 -4.87 7.40
CA PRO A 231 9.53 -5.40 8.69
C PRO A 231 8.09 -5.02 9.06
N VAL A 232 7.65 -3.79 8.79
CA VAL A 232 6.31 -3.32 9.12
C VAL A 232 5.22 -4.11 8.40
N ILE A 233 5.32 -4.24 7.07
CA ILE A 233 4.35 -5.01 6.28
C ILE A 233 4.39 -6.50 6.63
N THR A 234 5.57 -7.04 6.96
CA THR A 234 5.69 -8.43 7.40
C THR A 234 4.95 -8.68 8.71
N VAL A 235 5.10 -7.80 9.72
CA VAL A 235 4.35 -7.91 10.98
C VAL A 235 2.85 -7.68 10.74
N ASN A 236 2.46 -6.73 9.89
CA ASN A 236 1.06 -6.52 9.52
C ASN A 236 0.45 -7.73 8.81
N SER A 237 1.25 -8.48 8.03
CA SER A 237 0.81 -9.74 7.44
C SER A 237 0.68 -10.84 8.48
N ALA A 238 1.51 -10.85 9.53
CA ALA A 238 1.42 -11.81 10.61
C ALA A 238 0.20 -11.59 11.51
N THR A 239 -0.19 -10.33 11.75
CA THR A 239 -1.39 -9.96 12.52
C THR A 239 -2.66 -9.89 11.67
N LEU A 240 -2.54 -10.07 10.35
CA LEU A 240 -3.56 -9.80 9.33
C LEU A 240 -4.10 -8.35 9.31
N VAL A 241 -3.45 -7.41 10.00
CA VAL A 241 -3.76 -5.98 9.87
C VAL A 241 -3.57 -5.51 8.43
N ASN A 242 -2.57 -6.04 7.71
CA ASN A 242 -2.40 -5.77 6.29
C ASN A 242 -3.68 -6.09 5.50
N LYS A 243 -4.30 -7.25 5.78
CA LYS A 243 -5.55 -7.63 5.11
C LYS A 243 -6.74 -6.77 5.56
N GLY A 244 -6.77 -6.35 6.82
CA GLY A 244 -7.76 -5.38 7.30
C GLY A 244 -7.69 -4.04 6.57
N LEU A 245 -6.48 -3.50 6.38
CA LEU A 245 -6.23 -2.29 5.59
C LEU A 245 -6.71 -2.46 4.14
N GLU A 246 -6.40 -3.59 3.52
CA GLU A 246 -6.81 -3.88 2.13
C GLU A 246 -8.32 -4.05 1.95
N VAL A 247 -9.06 -4.46 2.99
CA VAL A 247 -10.53 -4.47 2.99
C VAL A 247 -11.09 -3.04 2.95
N ILE A 248 -10.51 -2.10 3.71
CA ILE A 248 -10.86 -0.67 3.63
C ILE A 248 -10.50 -0.12 2.25
N GLU A 249 -9.33 -0.47 1.74
CA GLU A 249 -8.87 -0.06 0.41
C GLU A 249 -9.81 -0.56 -0.70
N ALA A 250 -10.24 -1.83 -0.66
CA ALA A 250 -11.17 -2.39 -1.63
C ALA A 250 -12.53 -1.66 -1.60
N HIS A 251 -13.02 -1.33 -0.40
CA HIS A 251 -14.23 -0.51 -0.25
C HIS A 251 -14.08 0.86 -0.92
N LEU A 252 -12.97 1.55 -0.68
CA LEU A 252 -12.71 2.89 -1.23
C LEU A 252 -12.47 2.86 -2.74
N LEU A 253 -11.71 1.90 -3.26
CA LEU A 253 -11.39 1.81 -4.69
C LEU A 253 -12.62 1.47 -5.54
N TYR A 254 -13.40 0.49 -5.10
CA TYR A 254 -14.47 -0.12 -5.92
C TYR A 254 -15.87 0.34 -5.52
N GLY A 255 -16.01 1.03 -4.39
CA GLY A 255 -17.31 1.45 -3.87
C GLY A 255 -18.24 0.26 -3.60
N ILE A 256 -17.66 -0.87 -3.17
CA ILE A 256 -18.39 -2.07 -2.75
C ILE A 256 -18.56 -2.05 -1.23
N PRO A 257 -19.78 -2.22 -0.70
CA PRO A 257 -20.04 -2.27 0.75
C PRO A 257 -19.21 -3.32 1.49
N PHE A 258 -18.84 -3.05 2.75
CA PHE A 258 -17.99 -3.93 3.55
C PHE A 258 -18.55 -5.34 3.73
N ASP A 259 -19.86 -5.51 3.83
CA ASP A 259 -20.54 -6.81 3.94
C ASP A 259 -20.47 -7.64 2.64
N ARG A 260 -20.11 -7.00 1.52
CA ARG A 260 -19.89 -7.61 0.20
C ARG A 260 -18.41 -7.74 -0.16
N ILE A 261 -17.52 -7.59 0.82
CA ILE A 261 -16.10 -7.89 0.71
C ILE A 261 -15.82 -9.07 1.62
N GLU A 262 -15.29 -10.16 1.08
CA GLU A 262 -14.96 -11.39 1.81
C GLU A 262 -13.45 -11.59 1.83
N VAL A 263 -12.94 -12.18 2.92
CA VAL A 263 -11.51 -12.48 3.05
C VAL A 263 -11.33 -13.98 3.14
N VAL A 264 -10.50 -14.52 2.25
CA VAL A 264 -10.14 -15.95 2.25
C VAL A 264 -8.65 -16.11 2.35
N VAL A 265 -8.18 -17.13 3.08
CA VAL A 265 -6.76 -17.43 3.18
C VAL A 265 -6.36 -18.38 2.04
N HIS A 266 -5.52 -17.89 1.15
CA HIS A 266 -4.90 -18.62 0.04
C HIS A 266 -3.37 -18.66 0.23
N PRO A 267 -2.84 -19.69 0.91
CA PRO A 267 -1.43 -19.73 1.32
C PRO A 267 -0.45 -19.79 0.16
N GLN A 268 -0.85 -20.35 -0.99
CA GLN A 268 0.02 -20.42 -2.17
C GLN A 268 0.22 -19.04 -2.81
N SER A 269 -0.65 -18.05 -2.54
CA SER A 269 -0.59 -16.69 -3.10
C SER A 269 -0.48 -16.63 -4.63
N TYR A 270 -1.04 -17.62 -5.32
CA TYR A 270 -1.12 -17.67 -6.79
C TYR A 270 -2.38 -17.00 -7.31
N VAL A 271 -3.51 -17.24 -6.65
CA VAL A 271 -4.73 -16.47 -6.86
C VAL A 271 -4.64 -15.22 -6.00
N HIS A 272 -4.59 -14.05 -6.63
CA HIS A 272 -4.35 -12.78 -5.94
C HIS A 272 -5.63 -12.11 -5.46
N SER A 273 -6.78 -12.34 -6.10
CA SER A 273 -8.14 -12.01 -5.63
C SER A 273 -9.17 -12.45 -6.67
N MET A 274 -10.45 -12.36 -6.30
CA MET A 274 -11.56 -12.86 -7.12
C MET A 274 -12.76 -11.91 -7.06
N VAL A 275 -13.57 -11.93 -8.11
CA VAL A 275 -14.88 -11.24 -8.16
C VAL A 275 -15.95 -12.29 -8.39
N GLU A 276 -16.93 -12.33 -7.51
CA GLU A 276 -18.15 -13.13 -7.66
C GLU A 276 -19.26 -12.27 -8.25
N PHE A 277 -20.01 -12.85 -9.18
CA PHE A 277 -21.10 -12.19 -9.89
C PHE A 277 -22.46 -12.76 -9.45
N VAL A 278 -23.53 -11.99 -9.69
CA VAL A 278 -24.90 -12.31 -9.26
C VAL A 278 -25.48 -13.60 -9.85
N ASP A 279 -24.85 -14.14 -10.89
CA ASP A 279 -25.21 -15.42 -11.52
C ASP A 279 -24.48 -16.63 -10.90
N GLY A 280 -23.63 -16.40 -9.90
CA GLY A 280 -22.81 -17.42 -9.24
C GLY A 280 -21.47 -17.70 -9.91
N SER A 281 -21.12 -16.99 -10.99
CA SER A 281 -19.80 -17.06 -11.61
C SER A 281 -18.75 -16.36 -10.74
N ALA A 282 -17.51 -16.88 -10.74
CA ALA A 282 -16.37 -16.24 -10.13
C ALA A 282 -15.24 -16.08 -11.16
N LEU A 283 -14.67 -14.88 -11.25
CA LEU A 283 -13.46 -14.63 -12.02
C LEU A 283 -12.29 -14.40 -11.09
N LEU A 284 -11.23 -15.17 -11.31
CA LEU A 284 -10.03 -15.19 -10.50
C LEU A 284 -8.87 -14.65 -11.33
N GLN A 285 -8.07 -13.75 -10.78
CA GLN A 285 -6.78 -13.42 -11.38
C GLN A 285 -5.68 -14.23 -10.68
N ALA A 286 -4.92 -14.98 -11.48
CA ALA A 286 -3.85 -15.84 -11.01
C ALA A 286 -2.53 -15.58 -11.73
N SER A 287 -1.44 -15.60 -10.97
CA SER A 287 -0.05 -15.51 -11.46
C SER A 287 0.92 -15.99 -10.37
N PRO A 288 2.16 -16.38 -10.72
CA PRO A 288 3.22 -16.47 -9.73
C PRO A 288 3.39 -15.12 -8.99
N PRO A 289 3.66 -15.13 -7.67
CA PRO A 289 3.78 -13.90 -6.89
C PRO A 289 4.97 -13.03 -7.34
N ASP A 290 4.68 -11.94 -8.07
CA ASP A 290 5.66 -10.96 -8.54
C ASP A 290 5.03 -9.57 -8.69
N MET A 291 5.48 -8.59 -7.91
CA MET A 291 4.92 -7.22 -7.93
C MET A 291 5.20 -6.48 -9.24
N ARG A 292 6.11 -6.95 -10.09
CA ARG A 292 6.28 -6.38 -11.44
C ARG A 292 5.01 -6.49 -12.27
N LEU A 293 4.17 -7.51 -12.05
CA LEU A 293 2.91 -7.68 -12.78
C LEU A 293 1.93 -6.52 -12.50
N PRO A 294 1.51 -6.24 -11.25
CA PRO A 294 0.59 -5.15 -10.98
C PRO A 294 1.22 -3.77 -11.23
N ILE A 295 2.52 -3.60 -11.00
CA ILE A 295 3.25 -2.37 -11.36
C ILE A 295 3.16 -2.13 -12.88
N ALA A 296 3.47 -3.13 -13.69
CA ALA A 296 3.46 -2.99 -15.14
C ALA A 296 2.05 -2.78 -15.69
N LEU A 297 1.03 -3.42 -15.09
CA LEU A 297 -0.37 -3.15 -15.42
C LEU A 297 -0.71 -1.68 -15.17
N ALA A 298 -0.39 -1.14 -13.99
CA ALA A 298 -0.73 0.24 -13.64
C ALA A 298 -0.02 1.27 -14.51
N LEU A 299 1.26 1.04 -14.84
CA LEU A 299 2.02 1.92 -15.75
C LEU A 299 1.53 1.80 -17.21
N GLY A 300 1.21 0.59 -17.66
CA GLY A 300 0.80 0.26 -19.02
C GLY A 300 -0.68 0.48 -19.33
N TRP A 301 -1.52 0.62 -18.31
CA TRP A 301 -2.98 0.70 -18.43
C TRP A 301 -3.45 1.65 -19.55
N PRO A 302 -4.37 1.24 -20.45
CA PRO A 302 -5.13 -0.02 -20.46
C PRO A 302 -4.43 -1.22 -21.11
N ASP A 303 -3.20 -1.04 -21.60
CA ASP A 303 -2.47 -2.07 -22.34
C ASP A 303 -1.65 -2.95 -21.41
N ARG A 304 -1.54 -4.23 -21.76
CA ARG A 304 -0.64 -5.16 -21.06
C ARG A 304 0.80 -4.95 -21.53
N VAL A 305 1.74 -4.93 -20.58
CA VAL A 305 3.17 -4.91 -20.86
C VAL A 305 3.67 -6.35 -21.04
N ALA A 306 4.19 -6.67 -22.22
CA ALA A 306 4.69 -8.00 -22.52
C ALA A 306 5.90 -8.38 -21.63
N GLY A 307 5.90 -9.61 -21.10
CA GLY A 307 7.02 -10.13 -20.31
C GLY A 307 7.26 -9.40 -18.97
N ALA A 308 6.24 -8.75 -18.41
CA ALA A 308 6.35 -8.05 -17.13
C ALA A 308 6.70 -8.99 -15.95
N ALA A 309 6.14 -10.20 -15.95
CA ALA A 309 6.36 -11.23 -14.93
C ALA A 309 6.29 -12.64 -15.55
N PRO A 310 6.81 -13.68 -14.87
CA PRO A 310 6.66 -15.07 -15.28
C PRO A 310 5.18 -15.49 -15.38
N SER A 311 4.86 -16.38 -16.32
CA SER A 311 3.54 -17.00 -16.42
C SER A 311 3.44 -18.25 -15.55
N CYS A 312 2.21 -18.67 -15.22
CA CYS A 312 1.98 -20.01 -14.66
C CYS A 312 2.50 -21.10 -15.60
N ASP A 313 3.16 -22.11 -15.04
CA ASP A 313 3.56 -23.31 -15.78
C ASP A 313 2.45 -24.35 -15.72
N TRP A 314 1.72 -24.52 -16.82
CA TRP A 314 0.62 -25.49 -16.91
C TRP A 314 1.07 -26.91 -17.25
N THR A 315 2.37 -27.16 -17.39
CA THR A 315 2.90 -28.52 -17.61
C THR A 315 2.99 -29.33 -16.32
N THR A 316 2.90 -28.66 -15.18
CA THR A 316 2.94 -29.25 -13.84
C THR A 316 1.58 -29.14 -13.15
N ALA A 317 1.26 -30.10 -12.27
CA ALA A 317 0.03 -30.05 -11.49
C ALA A 317 0.14 -29.02 -10.37
N HIS A 318 -0.96 -28.30 -10.11
CA HIS A 318 -1.05 -27.29 -9.04
C HIS A 318 -2.16 -27.65 -8.06
N THR A 319 -1.92 -27.35 -6.78
CA THR A 319 -2.94 -27.42 -5.74
C THR A 319 -3.12 -26.03 -5.14
N TRP A 320 -4.34 -25.51 -5.19
CA TRP A 320 -4.71 -24.24 -4.57
C TRP A 320 -5.72 -24.48 -3.47
N GLU A 321 -5.39 -24.04 -2.27
CA GLU A 321 -6.25 -24.16 -1.10
C GLU A 321 -6.84 -22.80 -0.76
N PHE A 322 -8.10 -22.80 -0.34
CA PHE A 322 -8.81 -21.64 0.18
C PHE A 322 -9.40 -22.00 1.52
N LEU A 323 -9.01 -21.26 2.55
CA LEU A 323 -9.42 -21.49 3.93
C LEU A 323 -10.22 -20.28 4.42
N PRO A 324 -11.22 -20.47 5.29
CA PRO A 324 -11.88 -19.36 5.95
C PRO A 324 -10.88 -18.56 6.80
N LEU A 325 -11.14 -17.27 6.95
CA LEU A 325 -10.38 -16.42 7.86
C LEU A 325 -10.69 -16.80 9.32
N ASP A 326 -9.64 -17.02 10.13
CA ASP A 326 -9.78 -17.21 11.58
C ASP A 326 -9.80 -15.86 12.29
N THR A 327 -11.00 -15.36 12.59
CA THR A 327 -11.19 -14.07 13.26
C THR A 327 -11.00 -14.13 14.78
N ASP A 328 -10.95 -15.33 15.37
CA ASP A 328 -10.74 -15.50 16.81
C ASP A 328 -9.25 -15.37 17.14
N ALA A 329 -8.39 -16.00 16.34
CA ALA A 329 -6.94 -15.83 16.43
C ALA A 329 -6.48 -14.46 15.92
N PHE A 330 -7.09 -13.96 14.84
CA PHE A 330 -6.69 -12.73 14.15
C PHE A 330 -7.86 -11.73 14.00
N PRO A 331 -8.16 -10.93 15.04
CA PRO A 331 -9.34 -10.04 15.05
C PRO A 331 -9.19 -8.75 14.22
N SER A 332 -8.10 -8.61 13.46
CA SER A 332 -7.74 -7.37 12.76
C SER A 332 -8.68 -7.00 11.61
N VAL A 333 -9.23 -7.98 10.88
CA VAL A 333 -10.16 -7.73 9.77
C VAL A 333 -11.53 -7.22 10.27
N PRO A 334 -12.18 -7.85 11.27
CA PRO A 334 -13.38 -7.27 11.90
C PRO A 334 -13.16 -5.85 12.42
N LEU A 335 -12.03 -5.60 13.10
CA LEU A 335 -11.66 -4.26 13.57
C LEU A 335 -11.54 -3.25 12.42
N ALA A 336 -10.87 -3.62 11.33
CA ALA A 336 -10.72 -2.75 10.16
C ALA A 336 -12.07 -2.45 9.48
N ARG A 337 -12.99 -3.42 9.39
CA ARG A 337 -14.36 -3.16 8.90
C ARG A 337 -15.10 -2.14 9.77
N ARG A 338 -14.98 -2.26 11.10
CA ARG A 338 -15.55 -1.29 12.06
C ARG A 338 -14.96 0.10 11.83
N VAL A 339 -13.63 0.20 11.76
CA VAL A 339 -12.89 1.44 11.50
C VAL A 339 -13.29 2.09 10.17
N GLY A 340 -13.32 1.30 9.10
CA GLY A 340 -13.73 1.77 7.77
C GLY A 340 -15.16 2.27 7.73
N SER A 341 -16.08 1.59 8.44
CA SER A 341 -17.48 2.00 8.56
C SER A 341 -17.68 3.28 9.36
N LEU A 342 -16.82 3.56 10.36
CA LEU A 342 -16.82 4.83 11.09
C LEU A 342 -16.41 6.01 10.19
N GLY A 343 -15.53 5.76 9.21
CA GLY A 343 -15.02 6.77 8.29
C GLY A 343 -14.30 7.92 8.98
N GLY A 344 -14.29 9.10 8.35
CA GLY A 344 -13.66 10.30 8.90
C GLY A 344 -12.18 10.10 9.21
N THR A 345 -11.77 10.41 10.44
CA THR A 345 -10.38 10.23 10.90
C THR A 345 -10.09 8.85 11.52
N ALA A 346 -11.10 7.98 11.64
CA ALA A 346 -10.92 6.67 12.27
C ALA A 346 -9.85 5.79 11.58
N PRO A 347 -9.79 5.70 10.24
CA PRO A 347 -8.70 4.98 9.56
C PRO A 347 -7.31 5.57 9.82
N ALA A 348 -7.20 6.89 9.98
CA ALA A 348 -5.93 7.55 10.32
C ALA A 348 -5.48 7.18 11.74
N VAL A 349 -6.42 7.18 12.71
CA VAL A 349 -6.16 6.72 14.08
C VAL A 349 -5.69 5.26 14.09
N PHE A 350 -6.40 4.39 13.37
CA PHE A 350 -6.07 2.97 13.26
C PHE A 350 -4.68 2.74 12.67
N ASN A 351 -4.37 3.35 11.52
CA ASN A 351 -3.07 3.23 10.86
C ASN A 351 -1.93 3.70 11.77
N ALA A 352 -2.08 4.89 12.35
CA ALA A 352 -1.05 5.51 13.16
C ALA A 352 -0.80 4.77 14.48
N ALA A 353 -1.87 4.25 15.12
CA ALA A 353 -1.72 3.39 16.28
C ALA A 353 -1.01 2.08 15.92
N ASN A 354 -1.36 1.48 14.78
CA ASN A 354 -0.75 0.24 14.32
C ASN A 354 0.76 0.39 14.08
N GLU A 355 1.19 1.45 13.40
CA GLU A 355 2.62 1.70 13.16
C GLU A 355 3.42 1.77 14.48
N GLU A 356 2.92 2.50 15.49
CA GLU A 356 3.61 2.57 16.80
C GLU A 356 3.60 1.23 17.54
N CYS A 357 2.53 0.44 17.42
CA CYS A 357 2.43 -0.86 18.06
C CYS A 357 3.35 -1.89 17.40
N VAL A 358 3.49 -1.85 16.07
CA VAL A 358 4.44 -2.68 15.32
C VAL A 358 5.88 -2.32 15.70
N ASP A 359 6.21 -1.03 15.75
CA ASP A 359 7.54 -0.57 16.18
C ASP A 359 7.83 -0.98 17.64
N ALA A 360 6.83 -0.90 18.52
CA ALA A 360 6.96 -1.36 19.90
C ALA A 360 7.18 -2.88 19.99
N PHE A 361 6.46 -3.69 19.20
CA PHE A 361 6.65 -5.13 19.13
C PHE A 361 8.03 -5.50 18.60
N LEU A 362 8.47 -4.90 17.49
CA LEU A 362 9.80 -5.11 16.92
C LEU A 362 10.92 -4.72 17.90
N ALA A 363 10.68 -3.73 18.77
CA ALA A 363 11.59 -3.33 19.85
C ALA A 363 11.47 -4.19 21.13
N GLY A 364 10.64 -5.23 21.15
CA GLY A 364 10.42 -6.10 22.30
C GLY A 364 9.67 -5.44 23.47
N ARG A 365 8.99 -4.31 23.22
CA ARG A 365 8.26 -3.53 24.24
C ARG A 365 6.76 -3.83 24.31
N LEU A 366 6.25 -4.60 23.36
CA LEU A 366 4.84 -5.00 23.27
C LEU A 366 4.78 -6.46 22.83
N PRO A 367 4.01 -7.35 23.47
CA PRO A 367 3.82 -8.71 22.99
C PRO A 367 3.00 -8.72 21.69
N PHE A 368 3.10 -9.79 20.89
CA PHE A 368 2.42 -9.89 19.59
C PHE A 368 0.91 -9.66 19.68
N LEU A 369 0.23 -10.33 20.62
CA LEU A 369 -1.21 -10.13 20.86
C LEU A 369 -1.55 -8.70 21.29
N GLY A 370 -0.61 -8.02 21.94
CA GLY A 370 -0.77 -6.64 22.38
C GLY A 370 -0.88 -5.64 21.24
N ILE A 371 -0.47 -5.99 20.01
CA ILE A 371 -0.55 -5.09 18.85
C ILE A 371 -2.01 -4.74 18.56
N VAL A 372 -2.83 -5.75 18.21
CA VAL A 372 -4.22 -5.50 17.80
C VAL A 372 -5.07 -5.03 18.99
N ASP A 373 -4.84 -5.58 20.18
CA ASP A 373 -5.55 -5.19 21.40
C ASP A 373 -5.30 -3.70 21.76
N THR A 374 -4.06 -3.22 21.59
CA THR A 374 -3.74 -1.80 21.83
C THR A 374 -4.33 -0.91 20.74
N VAL A 375 -4.24 -1.32 19.47
CA VAL A 375 -4.83 -0.57 18.34
C VAL A 375 -6.34 -0.42 18.52
N GLU A 376 -7.04 -1.49 18.87
CA GLU A 376 -8.47 -1.47 19.17
C GLU A 376 -8.80 -0.46 20.27
N ARG A 377 -8.05 -0.47 21.37
CA ARG A 377 -8.26 0.49 22.46
C ARG A 377 -8.02 1.94 22.03
N VAL A 378 -6.99 2.21 21.22
CA VAL A 378 -6.74 3.57 20.71
C VAL A 378 -7.89 4.01 19.80
N VAL A 379 -8.40 3.11 18.94
CA VAL A 379 -9.57 3.37 18.10
C VAL A 379 -10.79 3.67 18.97
N ASP A 380 -11.10 2.86 19.98
CA ASP A 380 -12.29 3.07 20.81
C ASP A 380 -12.24 4.39 21.60
N GLU A 381 -11.04 4.83 22.01
CA GLU A 381 -10.87 6.08 22.74
C GLU A 381 -10.91 7.33 21.83
N LEU A 382 -10.36 7.25 20.63
CA LEU A 382 -10.08 8.41 19.77
C LEU A 382 -10.89 8.48 18.48
N ALA A 383 -11.32 7.34 17.94
CA ALA A 383 -12.07 7.32 16.69
C ALA A 383 -13.41 8.02 16.90
N ARG A 384 -13.56 9.17 16.26
CA ARG A 384 -14.82 9.88 16.17
C ARG A 384 -15.40 9.60 14.79
N GLY A 385 -16.55 8.93 14.75
CA GLY A 385 -17.37 8.93 13.55
C GLY A 385 -17.92 10.33 13.32
N GLY A 386 -17.98 10.77 12.07
CA GLY A 386 -18.52 12.07 11.72
C GLY A 386 -19.11 12.05 10.32
N ALA A 387 -20.44 12.16 10.24
CA ALA A 387 -21.11 12.50 8.99
C ALA A 387 -21.07 14.03 8.85
N GLY A 388 -20.30 14.52 7.88
CA GLY A 388 -20.30 15.93 7.48
C GLY A 388 -19.36 16.83 8.28
N THR A 389 -18.14 16.98 7.76
CA THR A 389 -17.46 18.25 7.42
C THR A 389 -16.37 17.87 6.41
N SER A 390 -15.96 18.77 5.52
CA SER A 390 -14.83 18.50 4.59
C SER A 390 -13.60 18.17 5.43
N LEU A 391 -13.20 16.89 5.42
CA LEU A 391 -11.98 16.41 6.05
C LEU A 391 -10.82 17.12 5.35
N THR A 392 -9.88 17.70 6.09
CA THR A 392 -8.69 18.32 5.51
C THR A 392 -7.44 17.48 5.79
N LEU A 393 -6.38 17.66 4.99
CA LEU A 393 -5.09 17.00 5.26
C LEU A 393 -4.56 17.31 6.68
N PRO A 394 -4.61 18.56 7.18
CA PRO A 394 -4.29 18.86 8.57
C PRO A 394 -5.08 18.05 9.61
N ASP A 395 -6.36 17.79 9.38
CA ASP A 395 -7.18 16.99 10.32
C ASP A 395 -6.70 15.54 10.41
N VAL A 396 -6.34 14.94 9.26
CA VAL A 396 -5.75 13.60 9.19
C VAL A 396 -4.44 13.55 9.95
N LEU A 397 -3.53 14.51 9.69
CA LEU A 397 -2.22 14.58 10.33
C LEU A 397 -2.34 14.78 11.85
N GLU A 398 -3.29 15.60 12.30
CA GLU A 398 -3.54 15.81 13.72
C GLU A 398 -4.10 14.54 14.38
N ALA A 399 -5.04 13.85 13.74
CA ALA A 399 -5.57 12.58 14.22
C ALA A 399 -4.47 11.53 14.38
N GLU A 400 -3.57 11.40 13.41
CA GLU A 400 -2.40 10.52 13.51
C GLU A 400 -1.49 10.93 14.67
N ARG A 401 -1.18 12.22 14.82
CA ARG A 401 -0.32 12.71 15.91
C ARG A 401 -0.89 12.37 17.29
N VAL A 402 -2.20 12.53 17.47
CA VAL A 402 -2.91 12.18 18.71
C VAL A 402 -2.87 10.67 18.93
N ALA A 403 -3.17 9.87 17.90
CA ALA A 403 -3.16 8.41 17.96
C ALA A 403 -1.78 7.85 18.29
N ARG A 404 -0.71 8.36 17.66
CA ARG A 404 0.67 7.93 17.94
C ARG A 404 1.06 8.20 19.39
N ARG A 405 0.76 9.40 19.89
CA ARG A 405 1.00 9.75 21.30
C ARG A 405 0.25 8.77 22.22
N ARG A 406 -1.02 8.50 21.92
CA ARG A 406 -1.84 7.63 22.75
C ARG A 406 -1.39 6.17 22.74
N ALA A 407 -1.03 5.64 21.58
CA ALA A 407 -0.46 4.30 21.46
C ALA A 407 0.82 4.17 22.30
N ARG A 408 1.73 5.16 22.25
CA ARG A 408 2.95 5.18 23.07
C ARG A 408 2.68 5.19 24.57
N GLU A 409 1.67 5.93 25.03
CA GLU A 409 1.24 5.93 26.44
C GLU A 409 0.75 4.55 26.88
N LEU A 410 -0.04 3.87 26.05
CA LEU A 410 -0.57 2.53 26.36
C LEU A 410 0.51 1.44 26.34
N VAL A 411 1.46 1.55 25.42
CA VAL A 411 2.65 0.67 25.38
C VAL A 411 3.53 0.91 26.61
N GLY A 412 3.81 2.18 26.95
CA GLY A 412 4.66 2.55 28.09
C GLY A 412 4.03 2.28 29.47
N GLY A 413 2.70 2.11 29.53
CA GLY A 413 1.96 1.74 30.73
C GLY A 413 1.96 0.24 31.05
N HIS A 414 2.48 -0.61 30.17
CA HIS A 414 2.70 -2.03 30.47
C HIS A 414 4.01 -2.18 31.26
N PRO A 415 3.98 -2.57 32.55
CA PRO A 415 5.21 -2.91 33.24
C PRO A 415 5.88 -4.08 32.51
N ALA A 416 7.13 -3.88 32.09
CA ALA A 416 8.01 -4.97 31.69
C ALA A 416 7.94 -6.06 32.77
N GLY A 417 7.69 -7.30 32.33
CA GLY A 417 7.19 -8.39 33.16
C GLY A 417 7.89 -8.54 34.52
N ALA A 418 7.06 -8.91 35.50
CA ALA A 418 7.49 -9.48 36.75
C ALA A 418 8.63 -10.48 36.51
N THR A 419 9.81 -10.13 37.01
CA THR A 419 10.98 -10.99 37.02
C THR A 419 10.59 -12.32 37.65
N ARG A 420 10.87 -13.41 36.93
CA ARG A 420 10.75 -14.79 37.39
C ARG A 420 11.26 -14.89 38.83
N GLN A 421 10.38 -15.23 39.77
CA GLN A 421 10.82 -15.75 41.05
C GLN A 421 11.55 -17.06 40.78
N GLU A 422 12.84 -17.04 41.08
CA GLU A 422 13.70 -18.22 41.16
C GLU A 422 13.07 -19.23 42.13
N MET A 423 12.61 -20.35 41.59
CA MET A 423 12.43 -21.58 42.36
C MET A 423 13.69 -22.41 42.19
N THR A 424 14.49 -22.54 43.24
CA THR A 424 15.37 -23.70 43.46
C THR A 424 15.84 -23.75 44.91
N PRO A 425 16.07 -24.93 45.51
CA PRO A 425 15.37 -26.22 45.40
C PRO A 425 14.37 -26.46 46.53
#